data_AF-A0A855S927-F1
#
_entry.id   AF-A0A855S927-F1
#
_cell.length_a   1.000
_cell.length_b   1.000
_cell.length_c   1.000
_cell.angle_alpha   90.00
_cell.angle_beta   90.00
_cell.angle_gamma   90.00
#
_symmetry.space_group_name_H-M   'P 1'
#
loop_
_entity.id
_entity.type
_entity.pdbx_description
1 polymer ?
#
loop_
_entity_poly.entity_id
_entity_poly.type
_entity_poly.pdbx_seq_one_letter_code
_entity_poly.pdbx_strand_id
1 'polypeptide(L)'
;MNKTLITSALAVLPLMLSTSANADLKINGGSDTLEHEFPYFGVVYNNAAWDANEPATDISCGGVIIAGHYFVSAKHCFTDLGDDFTWWEAKQPGHQRPSLWFNPVKDKLVEADIVIGMEKQKDNVPTVFKDVIRISGVNSNWEKSDWTDFHDLIILDLSKYLKKDIQLTKAIYLGESHQEVKSIPAKVIGFGDTLCINGDCGESSRNSEHLLQTNVLMDAGCKGLTYNEFIVPNGYSFRFGQKDQYVCSDSVKYNYKDKDEGYSNANHGDSGGPLIVNKGGIDVTYGVTHTGIFTDKETNKRVIYQTFSKDAIELITQQINGWNSPTVVEINDIGKDYNITVQNLTVNDVNLFDSDDLSSSNNITLDSNSDCNRLIKPFDVCHLTFNVNNEKDGFIKLGSLGSSLQVNVINKSKSDDLIPYDNDKIDDLIPYDNDKVDDLIPYDDNDNNNGGGGGSLNFIALFLLFGTALLRKR
;
A
#
# COMPACT_ATOMS: atom_id res chain seq x y z
N MET A 1 62.16 -22.86 27.97
CA MET A 1 60.94 -22.87 28.81
C MET A 1 60.27 -21.52 28.68
N ASN A 2 59.00 -21.56 28.25
CA ASN A 2 58.06 -20.44 28.12
C ASN A 2 57.90 -19.65 29.42
N LYS A 3 57.65 -18.34 29.30
CA LYS A 3 56.40 -17.68 29.73
C LYS A 3 56.38 -16.19 29.36
N THR A 4 55.59 -15.91 28.34
CA THR A 4 54.51 -14.90 28.24
C THR A 4 54.22 -14.05 29.49
N LEU A 5 54.06 -12.73 29.33
CA LEU A 5 52.77 -12.00 29.38
C LEU A 5 53.01 -10.49 29.12
N ILE A 6 52.63 -10.00 27.93
CA ILE A 6 51.41 -9.20 27.61
C ILE A 6 51.46 -7.77 28.16
N THR A 7 51.85 -6.85 27.28
CA THR A 7 51.61 -5.41 27.34
C THR A 7 50.11 -5.12 27.19
N SER A 8 49.50 -4.65 28.26
CA SER A 8 48.12 -4.12 28.28
C SER A 8 48.10 -2.75 27.60
N ALA A 9 47.74 -2.72 26.32
CA ALA A 9 47.29 -1.50 25.67
C ALA A 9 45.88 -1.16 26.20
N LEU A 10 45.76 0.00 26.85
CA LEU A 10 44.47 0.70 26.98
C LEU A 10 43.98 1.02 25.57
N ALA A 11 43.18 0.14 24.98
CA ALA A 11 42.22 0.52 23.96
C ALA A 11 40.93 0.86 24.70
N VAL A 12 40.73 2.15 24.93
CA VAL A 12 39.40 2.69 25.23
C VAL A 12 38.56 2.39 23.99
N LEU A 13 37.76 1.32 24.05
CA LEU A 13 36.66 1.11 23.11
C LEU A 13 35.77 2.35 23.21
N PRO A 14 35.55 3.11 22.13
CA PRO A 14 34.32 3.87 22.05
C PRO A 14 33.22 2.82 21.94
N LEU A 15 32.51 2.58 23.05
CA LEU A 15 31.16 2.05 22.95
C LEU A 15 30.38 3.06 22.13
N MET A 16 30.28 2.80 20.82
CA MET A 16 29.25 3.36 19.97
C MET A 16 27.92 2.87 20.54
N LEU A 17 27.36 3.63 21.48
CA LEU A 17 25.94 3.57 21.76
C LEU A 17 25.28 3.99 20.46
N SER A 18 24.81 3.03 19.66
CA SER A 18 23.82 3.28 18.63
C SER A 18 22.56 3.74 19.37
N THR A 19 22.44 5.03 19.61
CA THR A 19 21.13 5.63 19.82
C THR A 19 20.34 5.40 18.55
N SER A 20 19.11 4.90 18.65
CA SER A 20 18.15 4.97 17.55
C SER A 20 18.10 6.41 17.06
N ALA A 21 18.61 6.65 15.85
CA ALA A 21 18.59 7.95 15.24
C ALA A 21 17.12 8.31 14.97
N ASN A 22 16.55 9.16 15.81
CA ASN A 22 15.42 10.00 15.45
C ASN A 22 15.97 11.04 14.46
N ALA A 23 16.21 10.62 13.21
CA ALA A 23 16.57 11.51 12.14
C ALA A 23 15.28 12.21 11.69
N ASP A 24 15.28 13.53 11.81
CA ASP A 24 14.16 14.44 11.53
C ASP A 24 14.10 14.61 10.00
N LEU A 25 13.43 13.68 9.32
CA LEU A 25 13.36 13.55 7.86
C LEU A 25 12.32 14.53 7.30
N LYS A 26 12.53 15.15 6.11
CA LYS A 26 11.62 16.19 5.56
C LYS A 26 11.37 16.07 4.07
N ILE A 27 10.10 16.05 3.66
CA ILE A 27 9.57 15.72 2.32
C ILE A 27 9.24 16.95 1.46
N ASN A 28 10.07 17.37 0.51
CA ASN A 28 9.66 18.34 -0.54
C ASN A 28 9.22 17.69 -1.87
N GLY A 29 8.16 18.21 -2.51
CA GLY A 29 7.83 17.94 -3.93
C GLY A 29 6.67 16.99 -4.23
N GLY A 30 6.01 16.44 -3.21
CA GLY A 30 4.79 15.64 -3.39
C GLY A 30 3.53 16.50 -3.53
N SER A 31 2.52 15.96 -4.21
CA SER A 31 1.16 16.51 -4.27
C SER A 31 0.14 15.44 -3.89
N ASP A 32 -0.98 15.85 -3.32
CA ASP A 32 -2.11 14.96 -3.08
C ASP A 32 -2.52 14.23 -4.37
N THR A 33 -2.86 12.95 -4.25
CA THR A 33 -3.47 12.21 -5.34
C THR A 33 -4.93 12.59 -5.51
N LEU A 34 -5.45 12.41 -6.72
CA LEU A 34 -6.89 12.51 -6.95
C LEU A 34 -7.61 11.30 -6.35
N GLU A 35 -8.88 11.48 -6.01
CA GLU A 35 -9.76 10.39 -5.60
C GLU A 35 -9.80 9.31 -6.70
N HIS A 36 -9.64 8.05 -6.29
CA HIS A 36 -9.59 6.88 -7.15
C HIS A 36 -8.49 6.88 -8.23
N GLU A 37 -7.43 7.69 -8.08
CA GLU A 37 -6.31 7.71 -9.04
C GLU A 37 -5.50 6.40 -9.04
N PHE A 38 -5.32 5.83 -7.85
CA PHE A 38 -4.50 4.64 -7.58
C PHE A 38 -5.27 3.59 -6.74
N PRO A 39 -6.40 3.05 -7.24
CA PRO A 39 -7.27 2.18 -6.45
C PRO A 39 -6.61 0.84 -6.09
N TYR A 40 -5.52 0.48 -6.77
CA TYR A 40 -4.72 -0.71 -6.53
C TYR A 40 -3.69 -0.54 -5.40
N PHE A 41 -3.41 0.69 -4.94
CA PHE A 41 -2.44 0.92 -3.88
C PHE A 41 -2.96 0.33 -2.57
N GLY A 42 -2.11 -0.36 -1.84
CA GLY A 42 -2.44 -0.91 -0.53
C GLY A 42 -1.37 -0.59 0.48
N VAL A 43 -1.78 -0.57 1.74
CA VAL A 43 -0.94 -0.23 2.89
C VAL A 43 -0.96 -1.39 3.87
N VAL A 44 0.23 -1.81 4.32
CA VAL A 44 0.37 -2.69 5.48
C VAL A 44 0.24 -1.82 6.73
N TYR A 45 -0.75 -2.16 7.53
CA TYR A 45 -1.18 -1.37 8.67
C TYR A 45 -1.03 -2.19 9.94
N ASN A 46 -0.11 -1.78 10.82
CA ASN A 46 0.13 -2.44 12.08
C ASN A 46 -0.71 -1.81 13.19
N ASN A 47 -1.44 -2.64 13.93
CA ASN A 47 -2.35 -2.20 14.98
C ASN A 47 -2.19 -3.05 16.25
N ALA A 48 -1.85 -2.42 17.38
CA ALA A 48 -1.70 -3.08 18.68
C ALA A 48 -3.02 -3.51 19.36
N ALA A 49 -4.16 -3.10 18.80
CA ALA A 49 -5.54 -3.55 19.04
C ALA A 49 -6.42 -2.49 18.37
N TRP A 50 -7.54 -2.85 17.74
CA TRP A 50 -8.58 -1.88 17.31
C TRP A 50 -9.26 -1.18 18.52
N ASP A 51 -8.49 -0.71 19.49
CA ASP A 51 -8.90 0.16 20.58
C ASP A 51 -8.60 1.60 20.15
N ALA A 52 -9.68 2.35 19.89
CA ALA A 52 -9.62 3.76 19.51
C ALA A 52 -8.93 4.65 20.57
N ASN A 53 -8.69 4.14 21.78
CA ASN A 53 -8.09 4.88 22.88
C ASN A 53 -6.56 4.73 22.99
N GLU A 54 -5.95 3.77 22.28
CA GLU A 54 -4.49 3.54 22.32
C GLU A 54 -3.93 3.28 20.92
N PRO A 55 -3.82 4.34 20.07
CA PRO A 55 -3.35 4.23 18.70
C PRO A 55 -1.83 4.04 18.67
N ALA A 56 -1.34 2.85 19.03
CA ALA A 56 -0.11 2.34 18.46
C ALA A 56 -0.47 1.77 17.08
N THR A 57 -0.83 2.68 16.19
CA THR A 57 -1.25 2.42 14.82
C THR A 57 -0.25 3.08 13.89
N ASP A 58 0.41 2.26 13.07
CA ASP A 58 1.45 2.75 12.17
C ASP A 58 1.27 2.14 10.78
N ILE A 59 1.35 3.02 9.78
CA ILE A 59 1.51 2.62 8.40
C ILE A 59 2.94 2.09 8.28
N SER A 60 3.09 0.77 8.19
CA SER A 60 4.43 0.17 8.16
C SER A 60 5.02 0.20 6.76
N CYS A 61 4.21 -0.10 5.74
CA CYS A 61 4.65 -0.25 4.36
C CYS A 61 3.52 -0.03 3.35
N GLY A 62 3.88 0.17 2.08
CA GLY A 62 2.99 0.16 0.93
C GLY A 62 3.10 -1.11 0.10
N GLY A 63 2.28 -1.18 -0.94
CA GLY A 63 2.29 -2.24 -1.95
C GLY A 63 1.17 -2.05 -2.95
N VAL A 64 0.96 -3.05 -3.82
CA VAL A 64 -0.10 -3.00 -4.83
C VAL A 64 -0.84 -4.32 -4.96
N ILE A 65 -2.14 -4.24 -5.21
CA ILE A 65 -2.96 -5.39 -5.61
C ILE A 65 -2.91 -5.58 -7.11
N ILE A 66 -2.66 -6.82 -7.51
CA ILE A 66 -2.73 -7.31 -8.88
C ILE A 66 -3.58 -8.58 -8.94
N ALA A 67 -4.09 -8.89 -10.13
CA ALA A 67 -4.84 -10.12 -10.39
C ALA A 67 -5.96 -10.39 -9.37
N GLY A 68 -6.61 -9.32 -8.87
CA GLY A 68 -7.77 -9.37 -7.98
C GLY A 68 -7.47 -9.69 -6.51
N HIS A 69 -6.42 -10.43 -6.19
CA HIS A 69 -6.14 -10.88 -4.82
C HIS A 69 -4.66 -11.08 -4.48
N TYR A 70 -3.72 -10.80 -5.38
CA TYR A 70 -2.29 -10.88 -5.04
C TYR A 70 -1.78 -9.52 -4.59
N PHE A 71 -1.08 -9.48 -3.46
CA PHE A 71 -0.42 -8.27 -2.96
C PHE A 71 1.09 -8.34 -3.19
N VAL A 72 1.62 -7.36 -3.92
CA VAL A 72 3.05 -7.21 -4.20
C VAL A 72 3.61 -6.09 -3.34
N SER A 73 4.67 -6.39 -2.59
CA SER A 73 5.30 -5.43 -1.69
C SER A 73 6.76 -5.82 -1.43
N ALA A 74 7.41 -5.17 -0.47
CA ALA A 74 8.76 -5.50 -0.06
C ALA A 74 8.76 -6.55 1.05
N LYS A 75 9.71 -7.49 1.02
CA LYS A 75 9.81 -8.57 2.00
C LYS A 75 10.07 -8.03 3.41
N HIS A 76 10.95 -7.04 3.55
CA HIS A 76 11.30 -6.46 4.85
C HIS A 76 10.10 -5.84 5.60
N CYS A 77 9.00 -5.56 4.91
CA CYS A 77 7.73 -5.12 5.51
C CYS A 77 7.05 -6.22 6.34
N PHE A 78 7.44 -7.47 6.12
CA PHE A 78 6.82 -8.66 6.69
C PHE A 78 7.80 -9.51 7.49
N THR A 79 9.01 -9.03 7.76
CA THR A 79 9.97 -9.72 8.62
C THR A 79 10.06 -9.08 10.00
N ASP A 80 10.43 -9.88 10.99
CA ASP A 80 10.80 -9.36 12.31
C ASP A 80 12.24 -8.80 12.23
N LEU A 81 12.57 -7.78 13.05
CA LEU A 81 13.77 -6.94 12.91
C LEU A 81 15.08 -7.73 12.76
N GLY A 82 15.69 -7.63 11.57
CA GLY A 82 16.95 -8.28 11.25
C GLY A 82 16.86 -9.78 10.94
N ASP A 83 15.65 -10.34 10.95
CA ASP A 83 15.39 -11.70 10.51
C ASP A 83 15.11 -11.75 9.01
N ASP A 84 15.60 -12.80 8.36
CA ASP A 84 15.34 -13.09 6.95
C ASP A 84 14.02 -13.85 6.76
N PHE A 85 13.39 -14.28 7.86
CA PHE A 85 12.12 -14.97 7.88
C PHE A 85 10.97 -14.00 8.13
N THR A 86 9.85 -14.27 7.45
CA THR A 86 8.61 -13.54 7.64
C THR A 86 8.02 -13.82 9.03
N TRP A 87 7.29 -12.87 9.60
CA TRP A 87 6.78 -12.99 10.97
C TRP A 87 5.74 -14.09 11.16
N TRP A 88 5.26 -14.74 10.09
CA TRP A 88 4.40 -15.92 10.17
C TRP A 88 5.15 -17.25 10.08
N GLU A 89 6.41 -17.24 9.64
CA GLU A 89 7.22 -18.45 9.57
C GLU A 89 7.43 -19.05 10.96
N ALA A 90 7.38 -20.38 11.03
CA ALA A 90 7.46 -21.16 12.28
C ALA A 90 6.37 -20.89 13.34
N LYS A 91 5.33 -20.10 13.03
CA LYS A 91 4.17 -19.88 13.91
C LYS A 91 2.94 -20.66 13.39
N GLN A 92 2.12 -21.16 14.31
CA GLN A 92 0.89 -21.87 13.96
C GLN A 92 -0.17 -20.91 13.41
N PRO A 93 -1.03 -21.35 12.46
CA PRO A 93 -2.24 -20.61 12.09
C PRO A 93 -3.04 -20.14 13.32
N GLY A 94 -3.64 -18.95 13.24
CA GLY A 94 -4.32 -18.28 14.35
C GLY A 94 -3.37 -17.58 15.34
N HIS A 95 -2.05 -17.75 15.19
CA HIS A 95 -1.02 -17.18 16.06
C HIS A 95 0.10 -16.45 15.32
N GLN A 96 -0.02 -16.25 14.01
CA GLN A 96 1.01 -15.57 13.23
C GLN A 96 0.82 -14.06 13.39
N ARG A 97 1.76 -13.40 14.07
CA ARG A 97 1.71 -11.97 14.39
C ARG A 97 3.09 -11.33 14.22
N PRO A 98 3.17 -10.08 13.73
CA PRO A 98 4.40 -9.29 13.78
C PRO A 98 4.82 -9.03 15.23
N SER A 99 6.12 -8.80 15.44
CA SER A 99 6.66 -8.31 16.70
C SER A 99 7.03 -6.83 16.62
N LEU A 100 6.77 -6.06 17.69
CA LEU A 100 7.21 -4.65 17.78
C LEU A 100 8.53 -4.54 18.57
N TRP A 101 9.44 -3.71 18.06
CA TRP A 101 10.75 -3.40 18.68
C TRP A 101 10.62 -2.87 20.11
N PHE A 102 9.72 -1.91 20.29
CA PHE A 102 9.50 -1.21 21.54
C PHE A 102 8.02 -1.34 21.86
N ASN A 103 7.62 -2.50 22.36
CA ASN A 103 6.34 -2.60 23.03
C ASN A 103 6.54 -2.16 24.48
N PRO A 104 6.21 -0.89 24.87
CA PRO A 104 6.29 -0.47 26.27
C PRO A 104 5.37 -1.31 27.17
N VAL A 105 4.43 -2.05 26.57
CA VAL A 105 3.52 -2.97 27.23
C VAL A 105 3.75 -4.36 26.66
N LYS A 106 4.66 -5.16 27.24
CA LYS A 106 5.04 -6.52 26.80
C LYS A 106 3.88 -7.49 26.51
N ASP A 107 2.65 -7.14 26.88
CA ASP A 107 1.44 -7.95 26.76
C ASP A 107 0.52 -7.53 25.59
N LYS A 108 0.80 -6.44 24.85
CA LYS A 108 -0.03 -6.05 23.70
C LYS A 108 0.32 -6.85 22.46
N LEU A 109 -0.66 -7.58 21.93
CA LEU A 109 -0.56 -8.29 20.66
C LEU A 109 -0.70 -7.30 19.51
N VAL A 110 0.15 -7.44 18.50
CA VAL A 110 0.13 -6.57 17.32
C VAL A 110 -0.43 -7.37 16.17
N GLU A 111 -1.37 -6.77 15.47
CA GLU A 111 -2.00 -7.31 14.29
C GLU A 111 -1.57 -6.49 13.07
N ALA A 112 -1.44 -7.14 11.92
CA ALA A 112 -1.19 -6.53 10.63
C ALA A 112 -2.42 -6.73 9.75
N ASP A 113 -2.91 -5.63 9.18
CA ASP A 113 -3.96 -5.59 8.20
C ASP A 113 -3.39 -5.06 6.87
N ILE A 114 -3.99 -5.44 5.74
CA ILE A 114 -3.73 -4.81 4.45
C ILE A 114 -4.95 -3.95 4.10
N VAL A 115 -4.76 -2.63 4.02
CA VAL A 115 -5.79 -1.66 3.67
C VAL A 115 -5.65 -1.30 2.19
N ILE A 116 -6.63 -1.67 1.38
CA ILE A 116 -6.59 -1.52 -0.08
C ILE A 116 -7.32 -0.28 -0.54
N GLY A 117 -6.79 0.38 -1.57
CA GLY A 117 -7.32 1.63 -2.14
C GLY A 117 -7.31 2.76 -1.12
N MET A 118 -6.34 2.78 -0.22
CA MET A 118 -6.26 3.78 0.85
C MET A 118 -5.86 5.14 0.25
N GLU A 119 -6.71 6.14 0.44
CA GLU A 119 -6.53 7.49 -0.11
C GLU A 119 -6.37 8.55 0.98
N LYS A 120 -6.99 8.33 2.14
CA LYS A 120 -6.94 9.28 3.26
C LYS A 120 -6.88 8.59 4.61
N GLN A 121 -6.27 9.27 5.56
CA GLN A 121 -6.28 8.94 6.98
C GLN A 121 -6.45 10.17 7.84
N LYS A 122 -6.85 9.95 9.08
CA LYS A 122 -6.89 10.97 10.11
C LYS A 122 -6.35 10.38 11.40
N ASP A 123 -5.37 11.05 12.02
CA ASP A 123 -4.72 10.56 13.25
C ASP A 123 -4.22 9.12 13.12
N ASN A 124 -3.59 8.81 11.98
CA ASN A 124 -3.16 7.47 11.57
C ASN A 124 -4.27 6.44 11.34
N VAL A 125 -5.56 6.81 11.39
CA VAL A 125 -6.67 5.90 11.13
C VAL A 125 -7.13 6.04 9.68
N PRO A 126 -7.20 4.95 8.88
CA PRO A 126 -7.73 4.99 7.53
C PRO A 126 -9.19 5.49 7.51
N THR A 127 -9.48 6.48 6.65
CA THR A 127 -10.83 7.09 6.54
C THR A 127 -11.45 6.94 5.16
N VAL A 128 -10.63 6.88 4.11
CA VAL A 128 -11.07 6.62 2.75
C VAL A 128 -10.24 5.47 2.20
N PHE A 129 -10.88 4.33 2.03
CA PHE A 129 -10.28 3.10 1.52
C PHE A 129 -11.33 2.21 0.86
N LYS A 130 -10.87 1.23 0.09
CA LYS A 130 -11.72 0.27 -0.63
C LYS A 130 -12.06 -0.96 0.19
N ASP A 131 -11.05 -1.57 0.82
CA ASP A 131 -11.20 -2.83 1.56
C ASP A 131 -10.14 -2.98 2.65
N VAL A 132 -10.37 -3.85 3.62
CA VAL A 132 -9.42 -4.19 4.70
C VAL A 132 -9.33 -5.70 4.87
N ILE A 133 -8.12 -6.22 4.72
CA ILE A 133 -7.84 -7.66 4.75
C ILE A 133 -7.02 -7.96 6.00
N ARG A 134 -7.60 -8.70 6.93
CA ARG A 134 -6.95 -9.06 8.19
C ARG A 134 -6.06 -10.28 7.97
N ILE A 135 -4.74 -10.09 8.03
CA ILE A 135 -3.77 -11.11 7.64
C ILE A 135 -3.02 -11.75 8.81
N SER A 136 -3.20 -11.27 10.03
CA SER A 136 -2.50 -11.77 11.22
C SER A 136 -3.44 -12.25 12.32
N GLY A 137 -2.82 -12.78 13.36
CA GLY A 137 -3.47 -13.16 14.60
C GLY A 137 -4.46 -14.29 14.41
N VAL A 138 -5.63 -14.17 15.03
CA VAL A 138 -6.64 -15.24 15.02
C VAL A 138 -7.18 -15.56 13.62
N ASN A 139 -7.05 -14.63 12.68
CA ASN A 139 -7.48 -14.81 11.30
C ASN A 139 -6.37 -15.39 10.41
N SER A 140 -5.12 -15.43 10.90
CA SER A 140 -3.98 -15.84 10.10
C SER A 140 -4.04 -17.33 9.75
N ASN A 141 -3.77 -17.66 8.49
CA ASN A 141 -3.67 -19.04 8.03
C ASN A 141 -2.62 -19.17 6.92
N TRP A 142 -1.48 -18.51 7.10
CA TRP A 142 -0.41 -18.51 6.10
C TRP A 142 0.26 -19.88 6.01
N GLU A 143 0.26 -20.43 4.81
CA GLU A 143 0.98 -21.63 4.42
C GLU A 143 2.06 -21.28 3.39
N LYS A 144 3.00 -22.21 3.15
CA LYS A 144 4.11 -21.99 2.21
C LYS A 144 3.65 -21.75 0.76
N SER A 145 2.46 -22.20 0.39
CA SER A 145 1.86 -21.97 -0.93
C SER A 145 1.29 -20.57 -1.12
N ASP A 146 1.06 -19.84 -0.03
CA ASP A 146 0.29 -18.60 -0.05
C ASP A 146 1.17 -17.38 -0.33
N TRP A 147 2.47 -17.57 -0.52
CA TRP A 147 3.40 -16.50 -0.80
C TRP A 147 4.67 -17.00 -1.45
N THR A 148 5.36 -16.10 -2.14
CA THR A 148 6.72 -16.31 -2.61
C THR A 148 7.51 -15.03 -2.43
N ASP A 149 8.83 -15.14 -2.27
CA ASP A 149 9.73 -14.01 -2.13
C ASP A 149 10.95 -14.14 -3.06
N PHE A 150 11.51 -12.98 -3.41
CA PHE A 150 12.76 -12.88 -4.16
C PHE A 150 13.56 -11.69 -3.66
N HIS A 151 14.60 -11.96 -2.86
CA HIS A 151 15.35 -10.96 -2.10
C HIS A 151 14.41 -10.11 -1.25
N ASP A 152 14.25 -8.82 -1.59
CA ASP A 152 13.34 -7.93 -0.90
C ASP A 152 11.99 -7.79 -1.60
N LEU A 153 11.65 -8.63 -2.56
CA LEU A 153 10.30 -8.69 -3.14
C LEU A 153 9.48 -9.77 -2.46
N ILE A 154 8.20 -9.51 -2.18
CA ILE A 154 7.26 -10.53 -1.72
C ILE A 154 5.93 -10.41 -2.45
N ILE A 155 5.33 -11.56 -2.76
CA ILE A 155 4.03 -11.70 -3.38
C ILE A 155 3.18 -12.56 -2.46
N LEU A 156 2.06 -12.01 -1.99
CA LEU A 156 1.12 -12.68 -1.09
C LEU A 156 -0.16 -13.03 -1.86
N ASP A 157 -0.61 -14.27 -1.75
CA ASP A 157 -1.92 -14.72 -2.20
C ASP A 157 -2.95 -14.49 -1.10
N LEU A 158 -3.84 -13.53 -1.31
CA LEU A 158 -4.86 -13.17 -0.33
C LEU A 158 -6.19 -13.92 -0.52
N SER A 159 -6.26 -14.88 -1.45
CA SER A 159 -7.51 -15.58 -1.80
C SER A 159 -8.19 -16.22 -0.60
N LYS A 160 -7.43 -16.80 0.34
CA LYS A 160 -7.96 -17.41 1.59
C LYS A 160 -8.63 -16.40 2.53
N TYR A 161 -8.24 -15.13 2.45
CA TYR A 161 -8.72 -14.06 3.30
C TYR A 161 -9.89 -13.29 2.66
N LEU A 162 -10.20 -13.58 1.40
CA LEU A 162 -11.17 -12.86 0.59
C LEU A 162 -12.38 -13.72 0.26
N LYS A 163 -13.57 -13.13 0.34
CA LYS A 163 -14.81 -13.78 -0.14
C LYS A 163 -15.00 -13.64 -1.66
N LYS A 164 -14.39 -12.61 -2.25
CA LYS A 164 -14.44 -12.25 -3.67
C LYS A 164 -13.20 -11.45 -4.02
N ASP A 165 -12.83 -11.43 -5.29
CA ASP A 165 -11.75 -10.56 -5.79
C ASP A 165 -12.01 -9.09 -5.42
N ILE A 166 -10.94 -8.38 -5.15
CA ILE A 166 -10.96 -6.94 -4.86
C ILE A 166 -11.43 -6.21 -6.12
N GLN A 167 -12.35 -5.27 -5.93
CA GLN A 167 -13.00 -4.55 -7.02
C GLN A 167 -12.19 -3.29 -7.41
N LEU A 168 -11.43 -3.39 -8.49
CA LEU A 168 -10.51 -2.38 -9.01
C LEU A 168 -10.99 -1.89 -10.38
N THR A 169 -11.29 -0.60 -10.47
CA THR A 169 -11.63 0.09 -11.74
C THR A 169 -10.41 0.33 -12.62
N LYS A 170 -9.21 0.23 -12.03
CA LYS A 170 -7.93 0.40 -12.69
C LYS A 170 -6.94 -0.58 -12.06
N ALA A 171 -6.15 -1.25 -12.90
CA ALA A 171 -5.08 -2.15 -12.46
C ALA A 171 -3.72 -1.50 -12.70
N ILE A 172 -2.73 -1.95 -11.93
CA ILE A 172 -1.32 -1.74 -12.22
C ILE A 172 -0.72 -3.01 -12.81
N TYR A 173 0.23 -2.86 -13.72
CA TYR A 173 0.86 -3.97 -14.44
C TYR A 173 2.33 -4.10 -14.05
N LEU A 174 2.86 -5.31 -14.05
CA LEU A 174 4.27 -5.55 -13.70
C LEU A 174 5.17 -5.41 -14.94
N GLY A 175 6.24 -4.64 -14.86
CA GLY A 175 7.15 -4.38 -15.97
C GLY A 175 8.55 -4.93 -15.74
N GLU A 176 9.15 -5.52 -16.78
CA GLU A 176 10.55 -5.92 -16.75
C GLU A 176 11.47 -4.71 -16.99
N SER A 177 12.36 -4.39 -16.04
CA SER A 177 13.34 -3.32 -16.19
C SER A 177 14.47 -3.72 -17.13
N HIS A 178 14.50 -3.20 -18.36
CA HIS A 178 15.66 -3.36 -19.24
C HIS A 178 16.79 -2.40 -18.81
N GLN A 179 17.92 -2.98 -18.41
CA GLN A 179 19.13 -2.30 -17.92
C GLN A 179 19.75 -1.30 -18.92
N GLU A 180 19.34 -1.35 -20.20
CA GLU A 180 19.86 -0.48 -21.27
C GLU A 180 19.23 0.92 -21.28
N VAL A 181 18.16 1.17 -20.48
CA VAL A 181 17.45 2.45 -20.49
C VAL A 181 18.12 3.46 -19.54
N LYS A 182 18.57 4.59 -20.11
CA LYS A 182 19.36 5.61 -19.38
C LYS A 182 18.60 6.40 -18.32
N SER A 183 17.31 6.68 -18.55
CA SER A 183 16.43 7.31 -17.56
C SER A 183 14.98 7.27 -18.04
N ILE A 184 14.02 6.95 -17.16
CA ILE A 184 12.59 6.93 -17.45
C ILE A 184 11.85 7.81 -16.44
N PRO A 185 11.00 8.76 -16.89
CA PRO A 185 10.08 9.45 -15.99
C PRO A 185 9.16 8.45 -15.29
N ALA A 186 9.15 8.51 -13.96
CA ALA A 186 8.37 7.65 -13.10
C ALA A 186 7.70 8.47 -12.00
N LYS A 187 6.81 7.82 -11.27
CA LYS A 187 6.14 8.33 -10.08
C LYS A 187 6.33 7.33 -8.95
N VAL A 188 6.34 7.85 -7.73
CA VAL A 188 6.17 7.06 -6.52
C VAL A 188 5.01 7.62 -5.72
N ILE A 189 4.37 6.76 -4.94
CA ILE A 189 3.22 7.09 -4.10
C ILE A 189 3.42 6.52 -2.69
N GLY A 190 2.81 7.17 -1.70
CA GLY A 190 2.85 6.73 -0.31
C GLY A 190 2.31 7.77 0.66
N PHE A 191 2.12 7.34 1.90
CA PHE A 191 1.66 8.20 2.99
C PHE A 191 2.80 8.87 3.75
N GLY A 192 4.02 8.30 3.73
CA GLY A 192 5.29 8.87 4.19
C GLY A 192 5.28 9.64 5.52
N ASP A 193 6.16 9.28 6.45
CA ASP A 193 6.25 9.88 7.81
C ASP A 193 6.74 11.34 7.87
N THR A 194 6.56 12.14 6.81
CA THR A 194 6.83 13.57 6.90
C THR A 194 6.02 14.43 5.95
N LEU A 195 5.38 15.47 6.49
CA LEU A 195 4.67 16.48 5.71
C LEU A 195 5.60 17.61 5.28
N CYS A 196 5.87 17.75 3.98
CA CYS A 196 5.94 19.10 3.42
C CYS A 196 4.98 19.29 2.23
N ILE A 197 3.93 20.05 2.51
CA ILE A 197 2.90 20.40 1.54
C ILE A 197 3.30 21.74 0.93
N ASN A 198 3.42 21.81 -0.41
CA ASN A 198 3.75 23.04 -1.13
C ASN A 198 5.06 23.72 -0.67
N GLY A 199 6.03 22.95 -0.15
CA GLY A 199 7.32 23.45 0.32
C GLY A 199 7.34 23.97 1.76
N ASP A 200 6.25 23.85 2.52
CA ASP A 200 6.23 24.12 3.97
C ASP A 200 6.45 22.83 4.77
N CYS A 201 7.58 22.74 5.49
CA CYS A 201 8.08 21.56 6.19
C CYS A 201 8.04 21.70 7.72
N GLY A 202 7.03 22.39 8.26
CA GLY A 202 6.91 22.70 9.69
C GLY A 202 6.51 21.52 10.58
N GLU A 203 5.93 20.46 10.02
CA GLU A 203 5.35 19.32 10.76
C GLU A 203 6.05 18.01 10.35
N SER A 204 7.12 17.63 11.06
CA SER A 204 8.10 16.64 10.58
C SER A 204 8.01 15.22 11.17
N SER A 205 6.92 14.86 11.86
CA SER A 205 6.85 13.61 12.62
C SER A 205 5.51 12.88 12.52
N ARG A 206 4.83 13.00 11.37
CA ARG A 206 3.52 12.39 11.13
C ARG A 206 3.39 11.97 9.67
N ASN A 207 2.75 10.82 9.47
CA ASN A 207 2.24 10.42 8.17
C ASN A 207 1.26 11.47 7.63
N SER A 208 1.24 11.61 6.31
CA SER A 208 0.31 12.52 5.66
C SER A 208 -1.15 12.09 5.77
N GLU A 209 -2.09 13.03 5.82
CA GLU A 209 -3.53 12.70 5.85
C GLU A 209 -4.06 12.22 4.49
N HIS A 210 -3.31 12.43 3.41
CA HIS A 210 -3.68 12.12 2.04
C HIS A 210 -2.59 11.30 1.38
N LEU A 211 -2.96 10.34 0.53
CA LEU A 211 -1.99 9.67 -0.33
C LEU A 211 -1.28 10.72 -1.18
N LEU A 212 0.06 10.72 -1.15
CA LEU A 212 0.88 11.65 -1.91
C LEU A 212 1.46 10.96 -3.15
N GLN A 213 1.71 11.74 -4.20
CA GLN A 213 2.50 11.33 -5.35
C GLN A 213 3.60 12.35 -5.66
N THR A 214 4.72 11.88 -6.21
CA THR A 214 5.80 12.74 -6.73
C THR A 214 6.45 12.12 -7.96
N ASN A 215 7.01 12.97 -8.82
CA ASN A 215 7.73 12.53 -10.02
C ASN A 215 9.21 12.29 -9.68
N VAL A 216 9.73 11.16 -10.16
CA VAL A 216 11.13 10.79 -10.07
C VAL A 216 11.68 10.40 -11.44
N LEU A 217 13.00 10.36 -11.57
CA LEU A 217 13.67 9.83 -12.75
C LEU A 217 14.28 8.48 -12.39
N MET A 218 13.69 7.41 -12.91
CA MET A 218 14.21 6.05 -12.74
C MET A 218 15.49 5.90 -13.56
N ASP A 219 16.57 5.44 -12.91
CA ASP A 219 17.86 5.06 -13.46
C ASP A 219 18.05 3.55 -13.29
N ALA A 220 17.94 2.79 -14.37
CA ALA A 220 18.08 1.34 -14.34
C ALA A 220 19.50 0.87 -14.00
N GLY A 221 20.52 1.70 -14.25
CA GLY A 221 21.91 1.36 -14.00
C GLY A 221 22.45 1.81 -12.65
N CYS A 222 21.63 2.49 -11.83
CA CYS A 222 22.02 3.03 -10.53
C CYS A 222 23.38 3.76 -10.54
N LYS A 223 23.59 4.60 -11.56
CA LYS A 223 24.91 5.09 -11.95
C LYS A 223 25.54 5.97 -10.87
N GLY A 224 26.72 5.58 -10.38
CA GLY A 224 27.47 6.36 -9.38
C GLY A 224 27.32 5.89 -7.93
N LEU A 225 26.60 4.79 -7.68
CA LEU A 225 26.61 4.13 -6.37
C LEU A 225 27.95 3.44 -6.08
N THR A 226 28.47 3.61 -4.87
CA THR A 226 29.73 3.00 -4.41
C THR A 226 29.54 2.09 -3.19
N TYR A 227 30.39 1.06 -3.07
CA TYR A 227 30.25 -0.05 -2.11
C TYR A 227 30.26 0.36 -0.62
N ASN A 228 30.91 1.47 -0.28
CA ASN A 228 31.14 1.88 1.12
C ASN A 228 29.95 2.65 1.74
N GLU A 229 28.88 2.85 0.98
CA GLU A 229 27.73 3.68 1.39
C GLU A 229 26.62 2.86 2.08
N PHE A 230 26.79 1.54 2.25
CA PHE A 230 25.81 0.64 2.87
C PHE A 230 26.36 -0.06 4.10
N ILE A 231 25.61 -0.04 5.20
CA ILE A 231 26.01 -0.60 6.49
C ILE A 231 25.22 -1.90 6.75
N VAL A 232 25.96 -3.00 6.96
CA VAL A 232 25.56 -4.35 7.42
C VAL A 232 24.87 -5.26 6.38
N PRO A 233 25.32 -6.53 6.21
CA PRO A 233 24.60 -7.54 5.44
C PRO A 233 23.50 -8.23 6.27
N ASN A 234 22.24 -8.02 5.91
CA ASN A 234 21.12 -8.94 6.19
C ASN A 234 20.59 -9.53 4.86
N GLY A 235 19.67 -10.50 4.90
CA GLY A 235 19.24 -11.27 3.72
C GLY A 235 18.54 -10.45 2.64
N TYR A 236 17.88 -9.36 3.02
CA TYR A 236 17.26 -8.37 2.14
C TYR A 236 18.16 -7.15 1.85
N SER A 237 19.37 -7.08 2.41
CA SER A 237 20.30 -5.97 2.13
C SER A 237 20.70 -5.94 0.66
N PHE A 238 20.85 -4.73 0.13
CA PHE A 238 21.34 -4.48 -1.23
C PHE A 238 22.64 -5.24 -1.54
N ARG A 239 22.59 -6.12 -2.55
CA ARG A 239 23.76 -6.92 -2.98
C ARG A 239 24.29 -6.40 -4.32
N PHE A 240 25.42 -5.71 -4.30
CA PHE A 240 26.02 -5.08 -5.50
C PHE A 240 26.43 -6.08 -6.61
N GLY A 241 26.55 -7.38 -6.31
CA GLY A 241 26.75 -8.43 -7.32
C GLY A 241 25.53 -8.68 -8.21
N GLN A 242 24.39 -8.05 -7.91
CA GLN A 242 23.09 -8.30 -8.50
C GLN A 242 22.47 -7.00 -9.06
N LYS A 243 23.27 -6.17 -9.73
CA LYS A 243 22.82 -4.87 -10.28
C LYS A 243 21.57 -4.95 -11.15
N ASP A 244 21.40 -6.07 -11.85
CA ASP A 244 20.25 -6.29 -12.72
C ASP A 244 18.92 -6.44 -11.94
N GLN A 245 19.00 -6.55 -10.61
CA GLN A 245 17.86 -6.71 -9.69
C GLN A 245 17.42 -5.40 -9.04
N TYR A 246 18.05 -4.28 -9.38
CA TYR A 246 17.72 -2.98 -8.80
C TYR A 246 17.60 -1.90 -9.87
N VAL A 247 16.73 -0.94 -9.60
CA VAL A 247 16.74 0.39 -10.24
C VAL A 247 16.83 1.44 -9.16
N CYS A 248 17.25 2.64 -9.52
CA CYS A 248 17.40 3.73 -8.58
C CYS A 248 16.67 4.98 -9.05
N SER A 249 16.47 5.94 -8.16
CA SER A 249 16.08 7.30 -8.52
C SER A 249 16.81 8.30 -7.65
N ASP A 250 17.12 9.47 -8.21
CA ASP A 250 17.64 10.57 -7.40
C ASP A 250 16.48 11.27 -6.69
N SER A 251 16.64 11.49 -5.39
CA SER A 251 15.69 12.25 -4.60
C SER A 251 15.71 13.73 -5.01
N VAL A 252 14.55 14.37 -5.04
CA VAL A 252 14.41 15.81 -5.27
C VAL A 252 15.03 16.58 -4.09
N LYS A 253 15.95 17.49 -4.41
CA LYS A 253 16.63 18.38 -3.47
C LYS A 253 15.73 19.52 -3.01
N TYR A 254 15.94 20.01 -1.79
CA TYR A 254 15.36 21.27 -1.32
C TYR A 254 16.29 22.07 -0.42
N ASN A 255 16.02 23.38 -0.32
CA ASN A 255 16.78 24.32 0.52
C ASN A 255 16.01 24.67 1.78
N TYR A 256 16.66 24.55 2.94
CA TYR A 256 16.13 25.11 4.19
C TYR A 256 16.13 26.64 4.16
N LYS A 257 15.29 27.28 5.00
CA LYS A 257 15.33 28.73 5.21
C LYS A 257 16.72 29.22 5.67
N ASP A 258 17.55 28.33 6.24
CA ASP A 258 18.89 28.62 6.80
C ASP A 258 20.09 28.03 6.02
N LYS A 259 19.96 27.78 4.70
CA LYS A 259 21.03 27.34 3.77
C LYS A 259 21.53 25.89 3.87
N ASP A 260 20.96 25.03 4.72
CA ASP A 260 21.24 23.60 4.66
C ASP A 260 20.41 22.91 3.55
N GLU A 261 21.06 22.08 2.74
CA GLU A 261 20.41 21.25 1.71
C GLU A 261 19.81 19.99 2.34
N GLY A 262 18.56 19.67 2.01
CA GLY A 262 17.88 18.44 2.41
C GLY A 262 17.22 17.70 1.24
N TYR A 263 16.73 16.48 1.49
CA TYR A 263 16.09 15.63 0.48
C TYR A 263 14.81 14.98 1.01
N SER A 264 13.88 14.76 0.09
CA SER A 264 12.50 14.37 0.38
C SER A 264 12.25 12.87 0.45
N ASN A 265 11.61 12.40 1.52
CA ASN A 265 11.08 11.04 1.65
C ASN A 265 9.84 10.73 0.78
N ALA A 266 9.04 11.69 0.26
CA ALA A 266 7.96 11.33 -0.66
C ALA A 266 8.53 10.77 -1.95
N ASN A 267 9.77 11.13 -2.32
CA ASN A 267 10.46 10.53 -3.47
C ASN A 267 10.92 9.10 -3.18
N HIS A 268 10.85 8.65 -1.93
CA HIS A 268 10.99 7.25 -1.55
C HIS A 268 9.69 6.48 -1.84
N GLY A 269 8.54 7.10 -1.58
CA GLY A 269 7.30 6.37 -1.35
C GLY A 269 7.36 5.58 -0.04
N ASP A 270 6.32 4.82 0.26
CA ASP A 270 6.35 3.89 1.39
C ASP A 270 7.20 2.67 1.00
N SER A 271 7.94 2.08 1.95
CA SER A 271 8.63 0.80 1.74
C SER A 271 7.66 -0.23 1.17
N GLY A 272 8.07 -0.97 0.14
CA GLY A 272 7.18 -1.90 -0.58
C GLY A 272 6.22 -1.25 -1.59
N GLY A 273 6.08 0.08 -1.58
CA GLY A 273 5.27 0.82 -2.53
C GLY A 273 5.81 0.77 -3.97
N PRO A 274 4.98 1.07 -4.98
CA PRO A 274 5.35 0.89 -6.40
C PRO A 274 6.19 2.04 -6.97
N LEU A 275 7.11 1.71 -7.88
CA LEU A 275 7.73 2.66 -8.81
C LEU A 275 6.99 2.65 -10.15
N ILE A 276 6.11 3.63 -10.35
CA ILE A 276 5.12 3.66 -11.43
C ILE A 276 5.66 4.41 -12.66
N VAL A 277 5.61 3.79 -13.82
CA VAL A 277 5.82 4.43 -15.13
C VAL A 277 4.50 4.37 -15.89
N ASN A 278 3.99 5.53 -16.30
CA ASN A 278 2.82 5.58 -17.16
C ASN A 278 3.23 5.38 -18.63
N LYS A 279 2.72 4.34 -19.27
CA LYS A 279 2.95 4.02 -20.68
C LYS A 279 1.64 4.09 -21.45
N GLY A 280 1.40 5.20 -22.12
CA GLY A 280 0.20 5.37 -22.95
C GLY A 280 -1.10 5.28 -22.14
N GLY A 281 -1.12 5.82 -20.91
CA GLY A 281 -2.29 5.77 -20.02
C GLY A 281 -2.36 4.53 -19.13
N ILE A 282 -1.43 3.58 -19.27
CA ILE A 282 -1.35 2.37 -18.46
C ILE A 282 -0.28 2.54 -17.38
N ASP A 283 -0.62 2.25 -16.14
CA ASP A 283 0.34 2.29 -15.03
C ASP A 283 1.10 0.96 -14.94
N VAL A 284 2.42 1.04 -15.10
CA VAL A 284 3.33 -0.11 -15.01
C VAL A 284 4.27 0.11 -13.83
N THR A 285 4.31 -0.81 -12.87
CA THR A 285 5.36 -0.81 -11.85
C THR A 285 6.57 -1.60 -12.31
N TYR A 286 7.76 -1.05 -12.09
CA TYR A 286 9.04 -1.70 -12.41
C TYR A 286 9.71 -2.36 -11.20
N GLY A 287 9.15 -2.16 -10.01
CA GLY A 287 9.69 -2.66 -8.77
C GLY A 287 9.00 -2.05 -7.56
N VAL A 288 9.47 -2.47 -6.39
CA VAL A 288 9.00 -1.98 -5.09
C VAL A 288 10.08 -1.16 -4.40
N THR A 289 9.68 -0.12 -3.67
CA THR A 289 10.58 0.69 -2.85
C THR A 289 11.28 -0.20 -1.83
N HIS A 290 12.60 -0.24 -1.89
CA HIS A 290 13.43 -1.07 -1.02
C HIS A 290 14.03 -0.22 0.11
N THR A 291 14.91 0.72 -0.23
CA THR A 291 15.63 1.52 0.77
C THR A 291 16.20 2.81 0.18
N GLY A 292 16.55 3.75 1.05
CA GLY A 292 17.24 4.99 0.72
C GLY A 292 18.73 4.94 1.09
N ILE A 293 19.55 5.73 0.39
CA ILE A 293 20.98 5.89 0.70
C ILE A 293 21.17 7.20 1.46
N PHE A 294 21.57 7.06 2.72
CA PHE A 294 21.91 8.16 3.60
C PHE A 294 23.33 8.68 3.30
N THR A 295 23.52 9.98 3.44
CA THR A 295 24.87 10.58 3.56
C THR A 295 25.07 11.09 4.98
N ASP A 296 26.28 11.54 5.33
CA ASP A 296 26.65 12.13 6.64
C ASP A 296 25.75 13.28 7.13
N LYS A 297 24.76 13.71 6.32
CA LYS A 297 23.72 14.71 6.63
C LYS A 297 22.30 14.13 6.73
N GLU A 298 22.15 12.82 6.91
CA GLU A 298 20.88 12.13 7.26
C GLU A 298 19.70 12.25 6.27
N THR A 299 19.93 12.74 5.05
CA THR A 299 18.89 12.84 4.01
C THR A 299 19.17 11.92 2.82
N ASN A 300 18.14 11.23 2.34
CA ASN A 300 18.22 10.27 1.23
C ASN A 300 18.53 10.95 -0.10
N LYS A 301 19.75 10.82 -0.62
CA LYS A 301 20.07 11.38 -1.94
C LYS A 301 19.52 10.55 -3.09
N ARG A 302 19.37 9.25 -2.83
CA ARG A 302 19.03 8.26 -3.82
C ARG A 302 18.22 7.16 -3.18
N VAL A 303 17.25 6.67 -3.95
CA VAL A 303 16.35 5.57 -3.58
C VAL A 303 16.71 4.37 -4.43
N ILE A 304 16.61 3.19 -3.83
CA ILE A 304 16.77 1.90 -4.47
C ILE A 304 15.41 1.21 -4.48
N TYR A 305 15.08 0.60 -5.61
CA TYR A 305 13.88 -0.21 -5.79
C TYR A 305 14.30 -1.63 -6.20
N GLN A 306 13.68 -2.63 -5.58
CA GLN A 306 13.83 -4.03 -5.98
C GLN A 306 13.02 -4.28 -7.25
N THR A 307 13.67 -4.70 -8.33
CA THR A 307 13.02 -4.85 -9.64
C THR A 307 12.48 -6.25 -9.89
N PHE A 308 11.58 -6.35 -10.87
CA PHE A 308 11.17 -7.62 -11.45
C PHE A 308 12.22 -8.12 -12.45
N SER A 309 13.33 -8.63 -11.92
CA SER A 309 14.36 -9.29 -12.74
C SER A 309 13.83 -10.58 -13.39
N LYS A 310 14.53 -11.13 -14.39
CA LYS A 310 14.12 -12.37 -15.06
C LYS A 310 13.82 -13.51 -14.09
N ASP A 311 14.66 -13.69 -13.07
CA ASP A 311 14.47 -14.74 -12.06
C ASP A 311 13.25 -14.45 -11.16
N ALA A 312 13.01 -13.17 -10.86
CA ALA A 312 11.81 -12.75 -10.13
C ALA A 312 10.53 -13.00 -10.95
N ILE A 313 10.55 -12.70 -12.25
CA ILE A 313 9.44 -12.93 -13.18
C ILE A 313 9.06 -14.41 -13.21
N GLU A 314 10.04 -15.30 -13.29
CA GLU A 314 9.80 -16.74 -13.26
C GLU A 314 9.09 -17.17 -11.97
N LEU A 315 9.54 -16.69 -10.80
CA LEU A 315 8.89 -17.00 -9.52
C LEU A 315 7.47 -16.42 -9.41
N ILE A 316 7.29 -15.17 -9.82
CA ILE A 316 5.99 -14.48 -9.80
C ILE A 316 4.98 -15.22 -10.69
N THR A 317 5.39 -15.59 -11.90
CA THR A 317 4.51 -16.29 -12.84
C THR A 317 4.21 -17.72 -12.41
N GLN A 318 5.11 -18.38 -11.68
CA GLN A 318 4.82 -19.67 -11.05
C GLN A 318 3.82 -19.54 -9.89
N GLN A 319 3.94 -18.49 -9.08
CA GLN A 319 3.03 -18.25 -7.94
C GLN A 319 1.62 -17.85 -8.40
N ILE A 320 1.51 -16.95 -9.37
CA ILE A 320 0.22 -16.41 -9.83
C ILE A 320 -0.41 -17.32 -10.89
N ASN A 321 0.41 -17.74 -11.86
CA ASN A 321 0.03 -18.53 -13.03
C ASN A 321 -1.35 -18.15 -13.61
N GLY A 322 -1.54 -16.86 -13.93
CA GLY A 322 -2.85 -16.32 -14.24
C GLY A 322 -2.82 -15.01 -15.03
N TRP A 323 -3.87 -14.21 -14.89
CA TRP A 323 -4.07 -12.96 -15.62
C TRP A 323 -4.20 -11.77 -14.67
N ASN A 324 -3.76 -10.60 -15.13
CA ASN A 324 -3.96 -9.34 -14.42
C ASN A 324 -4.70 -8.33 -15.32
N SER A 325 -5.71 -7.67 -14.76
CA SER A 325 -6.62 -6.74 -15.43
C SER A 325 -7.41 -5.98 -14.35
N PRO A 326 -8.03 -4.83 -14.65
CA PRO A 326 -9.10 -4.29 -13.80
C PRO A 326 -10.15 -5.38 -13.57
N THR A 327 -10.69 -5.45 -12.36
CA THR A 327 -11.77 -6.40 -12.01
C THR A 327 -13.15 -5.77 -12.12
N VAL A 328 -13.22 -4.45 -12.36
CA VAL A 328 -14.44 -3.72 -12.66
C VAL A 328 -14.23 -2.83 -13.86
N VAL A 329 -15.17 -2.86 -14.80
CA VAL A 329 -15.24 -1.95 -15.95
C VAL A 329 -16.62 -1.34 -15.98
N GLU A 330 -16.68 -0.01 -15.92
CA GLU A 330 -17.93 0.72 -16.06
C GLU A 330 -18.12 1.13 -17.51
N ILE A 331 -19.30 0.83 -18.06
CA ILE A 331 -19.68 1.16 -19.44
C ILE A 331 -20.87 2.11 -19.45
N ASN A 332 -20.92 3.00 -20.44
CA ASN A 332 -21.96 4.04 -20.54
C ASN A 332 -22.86 3.88 -21.77
N ASP A 333 -22.41 3.12 -22.76
CA ASP A 333 -23.06 2.94 -24.05
C ASP A 333 -23.14 1.45 -24.43
N ILE A 334 -24.33 1.02 -24.84
CA ILE A 334 -24.57 -0.31 -25.41
C ILE A 334 -24.20 -0.30 -26.88
N GLY A 335 -23.71 -1.41 -27.41
CA GLY A 335 -23.38 -1.53 -28.83
C GLY A 335 -22.09 -0.83 -29.23
N LYS A 336 -21.34 -0.23 -28.30
CA LYS A 336 -19.98 0.30 -28.54
C LYS A 336 -18.90 -0.67 -28.07
N ASP A 337 -17.75 -0.58 -28.71
CA ASP A 337 -16.58 -1.36 -28.35
C ASP A 337 -15.81 -0.70 -27.20
N TYR A 338 -15.43 -1.53 -26.24
CA TYR A 338 -14.63 -1.17 -25.08
C TYR A 338 -13.34 -1.97 -25.10
N ASN A 339 -12.27 -1.36 -24.58
CA ASN A 339 -10.97 -1.99 -24.48
C ASN A 339 -10.54 -2.07 -23.02
N ILE A 340 -10.08 -3.24 -22.60
CA ILE A 340 -9.37 -3.42 -21.33
C ILE A 340 -7.97 -3.94 -21.59
N THR A 341 -7.03 -3.49 -20.78
CA THR A 341 -5.66 -4.00 -20.83
C THR A 341 -5.57 -5.25 -19.96
N VAL A 342 -5.06 -6.33 -20.53
CA VAL A 342 -4.85 -7.62 -19.89
C VAL A 342 -3.36 -7.95 -19.92
N GLN A 343 -2.82 -8.44 -18.81
CA GLN A 343 -1.43 -8.88 -18.70
C GLN A 343 -1.35 -10.37 -18.46
N ASN A 344 -0.45 -11.03 -19.21
CA ASN A 344 -0.12 -12.42 -19.00
C ASN A 344 0.84 -12.57 -17.81
N LEU A 345 0.37 -13.20 -16.72
CA LEU A 345 1.19 -13.59 -15.57
C LEU A 345 1.30 -15.13 -15.45
N THR A 346 1.13 -15.83 -16.57
CA THR A 346 1.41 -17.27 -16.67
C THR A 346 2.88 -17.52 -17.01
N VAL A 347 3.33 -18.76 -16.81
CA VAL A 347 4.71 -19.17 -17.09
C VAL A 347 5.04 -19.26 -18.59
N ASN A 348 4.04 -19.32 -19.46
CA ASN A 348 4.20 -19.56 -20.90
C ASN A 348 3.66 -18.40 -21.73
N ASP A 349 4.05 -18.35 -23.00
CA ASP A 349 3.36 -17.53 -23.99
C ASP A 349 1.94 -18.08 -24.18
N VAL A 350 0.92 -17.22 -24.05
CA VAL A 350 -0.48 -17.61 -24.16
C VAL A 350 -1.20 -16.74 -25.18
N ASN A 351 -1.98 -17.38 -26.07
CA ASN A 351 -3.01 -16.69 -26.83
C ASN A 351 -4.33 -16.80 -26.05
N LEU A 352 -4.85 -15.65 -25.61
CA LEU A 352 -6.03 -15.62 -24.77
C LEU A 352 -7.27 -16.19 -25.48
N PHE A 353 -7.38 -16.02 -26.80
CA PHE A 353 -8.50 -16.53 -27.60
C PHE A 353 -8.39 -18.03 -27.95
N ASP A 354 -7.19 -18.60 -27.84
CA ASP A 354 -6.98 -20.05 -27.98
C ASP A 354 -7.18 -20.78 -26.64
N SER A 355 -7.39 -20.05 -25.54
CA SER A 355 -7.62 -20.63 -24.21
C SER A 355 -9.08 -21.01 -24.03
N ASP A 356 -9.33 -22.27 -23.67
CA ASP A 356 -10.65 -22.78 -23.28
C ASP A 356 -11.24 -22.06 -22.05
N ASP A 357 -10.41 -21.30 -21.32
CA ASP A 357 -10.77 -20.65 -20.07
C ASP A 357 -11.18 -19.17 -20.25
N LEU A 358 -11.11 -18.62 -21.46
CA LEU A 358 -11.70 -17.31 -21.79
C LEU A 358 -13.22 -17.47 -21.99
N SER A 359 -14.00 -16.84 -21.13
CA SER A 359 -15.46 -16.86 -21.25
C SER A 359 -16.08 -15.53 -20.85
N SER A 360 -17.33 -15.30 -21.28
CA SER A 360 -18.08 -14.11 -20.92
C SER A 360 -19.55 -14.42 -20.70
N SER A 361 -20.25 -13.51 -20.04
CA SER A 361 -21.70 -13.55 -19.95
C SER A 361 -22.35 -13.41 -21.34
N ASN A 362 -23.60 -13.87 -21.48
CA ASN A 362 -24.32 -13.92 -22.76
C ASN A 362 -24.64 -12.55 -23.38
N ASN A 363 -24.56 -11.48 -22.60
CA ASN A 363 -24.73 -10.10 -23.04
C ASN A 363 -23.42 -9.44 -23.49
N ILE A 364 -22.28 -10.13 -23.42
CA ILE A 364 -20.97 -9.63 -23.86
C ILE A 364 -20.55 -10.38 -25.12
N THR A 365 -20.03 -9.65 -26.09
CA THR A 365 -19.39 -10.20 -27.28
C THR A 365 -17.92 -9.78 -27.31
N LEU A 366 -17.03 -10.76 -27.33
CA LEU A 366 -15.58 -10.55 -27.44
C LEU A 366 -15.22 -10.40 -28.93
N ASP A 367 -14.44 -9.40 -29.29
CA ASP A 367 -13.98 -9.20 -30.67
C ASP A 367 -12.74 -10.05 -30.94
N SER A 368 -12.82 -10.97 -31.90
CA SER A 368 -11.70 -11.82 -32.32
C SER A 368 -10.53 -11.04 -32.94
N ASN A 369 -10.73 -9.77 -33.32
CA ASN A 369 -9.66 -8.88 -33.78
C ASN A 369 -8.93 -8.15 -32.65
N SER A 370 -9.30 -8.41 -31.39
CA SER A 370 -8.58 -7.92 -30.21
C SER A 370 -7.08 -8.20 -30.32
N ASP A 371 -6.25 -7.29 -29.81
CA ASP A 371 -4.79 -7.51 -29.72
C ASP A 371 -4.43 -8.72 -28.84
N CYS A 372 -5.34 -9.17 -27.98
CA CYS A 372 -5.16 -10.40 -27.22
C CYS A 372 -5.30 -11.71 -28.04
N ASN A 373 -5.68 -11.64 -29.32
CA ASN A 373 -5.70 -12.80 -30.21
C ASN A 373 -4.33 -13.02 -30.91
N ARG A 374 -3.30 -13.18 -30.08
CA ARG A 374 -1.92 -13.52 -30.46
C ARG A 374 -1.22 -14.14 -29.27
N LEU A 375 -0.04 -14.74 -29.48
CA LEU A 375 0.81 -15.14 -28.37
C LEU A 375 1.30 -13.90 -27.58
N ILE A 376 0.98 -13.88 -26.30
CA ILE A 376 1.38 -12.85 -25.33
C ILE A 376 2.41 -13.47 -24.41
N LYS A 377 3.60 -12.88 -24.30
CA LYS A 377 4.66 -13.40 -23.43
C LYS A 377 4.36 -13.11 -21.96
N PRO A 378 4.98 -13.83 -21.02
CA PRO A 378 4.94 -13.45 -19.61
C PRO A 378 5.31 -11.96 -19.43
N PHE A 379 4.56 -11.27 -18.58
CA PHE A 379 4.64 -9.83 -18.30
C PHE A 379 4.23 -8.89 -19.44
N ASP A 380 4.05 -9.38 -20.68
CA ASP A 380 3.49 -8.57 -21.76
C ASP A 380 1.99 -8.31 -21.53
N VAL A 381 1.54 -7.19 -22.10
CA VAL A 381 0.15 -6.77 -22.10
C VAL A 381 -0.47 -6.93 -23.49
N CYS A 382 -1.80 -7.03 -23.53
CA CYS A 382 -2.62 -6.94 -24.72
C CYS A 382 -3.90 -6.18 -24.44
N HIS A 383 -4.59 -5.75 -25.48
CA HIS A 383 -5.91 -5.11 -25.38
C HIS A 383 -7.01 -6.08 -25.78
N LEU A 384 -7.90 -6.37 -24.83
CA LEU A 384 -9.11 -7.16 -25.06
C LEU A 384 -10.26 -6.21 -25.40
N THR A 385 -10.79 -6.35 -26.61
CA THR A 385 -11.91 -5.57 -27.13
C THR A 385 -13.21 -6.36 -26.97
N PHE A 386 -14.24 -5.71 -26.43
CA PHE A 386 -15.56 -6.32 -26.26
C PHE A 386 -16.69 -5.31 -26.43
N ASN A 387 -17.89 -5.82 -26.67
CA ASN A 387 -19.12 -5.06 -26.80
C ASN A 387 -20.18 -5.59 -25.81
N VAL A 388 -21.05 -4.71 -25.34
CA VAL A 388 -22.20 -5.09 -24.50
C VAL A 388 -23.49 -4.94 -25.29
N ASN A 389 -24.24 -6.03 -25.39
CA ASN A 389 -25.39 -6.18 -26.29
C ASN A 389 -26.72 -5.74 -25.67
N ASN A 390 -26.79 -5.56 -24.35
CA ASN A 390 -28.01 -5.12 -23.66
C ASN A 390 -27.71 -4.41 -22.33
N GLU A 391 -28.76 -3.96 -21.65
CA GLU A 391 -28.68 -3.12 -20.46
C GLU A 391 -28.29 -3.85 -19.17
N LYS A 392 -28.05 -5.17 -19.23
CA LYS A 392 -27.66 -5.94 -18.05
C LYS A 392 -26.18 -5.79 -17.78
N ASP A 393 -25.80 -5.87 -16.50
CA ASP A 393 -24.42 -6.13 -16.11
C ASP A 393 -23.94 -7.46 -16.69
N GLY A 394 -22.63 -7.59 -16.86
CA GLY A 394 -22.00 -8.78 -17.41
C GLY A 394 -20.69 -9.10 -16.72
N PHE A 395 -20.01 -10.14 -17.23
CA PHE A 395 -18.67 -10.47 -16.78
C PHE A 395 -17.82 -11.03 -17.92
N ILE A 396 -16.52 -10.83 -17.83
CA ILE A 396 -15.50 -11.53 -18.60
C ILE A 396 -14.65 -12.31 -17.61
N LYS A 397 -14.48 -13.61 -17.84
CA LYS A 397 -13.64 -14.48 -17.03
C LYS A 397 -12.37 -14.81 -17.81
N LEU A 398 -11.24 -14.50 -17.20
CA LEU A 398 -9.90 -14.78 -17.67
C LEU A 398 -9.34 -15.93 -16.84
N GLY A 399 -9.44 -17.17 -17.31
CA GLY A 399 -8.94 -18.32 -16.57
C GLY A 399 -7.56 -18.80 -17.01
N SER A 400 -6.96 -19.61 -16.14
CA SER A 400 -5.71 -20.35 -16.32
C SER A 400 -5.80 -21.63 -15.46
N LEU A 401 -4.83 -22.54 -15.62
CA LEU A 401 -4.74 -23.76 -14.82
C LEU A 401 -4.72 -23.45 -13.32
N GLY A 402 -5.87 -23.63 -12.65
CA GLY A 402 -6.03 -23.48 -11.21
C GLY A 402 -6.35 -22.06 -10.72
N SER A 403 -6.38 -21.05 -11.58
CA SER A 403 -6.69 -19.66 -11.22
C SER A 403 -7.66 -19.03 -12.22
N SER A 404 -8.46 -18.06 -11.77
CA SER A 404 -9.29 -17.27 -12.68
C SER A 404 -9.55 -15.89 -12.14
N LEU A 405 -9.44 -14.90 -13.01
CA LEU A 405 -9.80 -13.51 -12.72
C LEU A 405 -11.16 -13.20 -13.36
N GLN A 406 -12.08 -12.64 -12.58
CA GLN A 406 -13.36 -12.16 -13.12
C GLN A 406 -13.36 -10.63 -13.24
N VAL A 407 -13.62 -10.13 -14.43
CA VAL A 407 -13.86 -8.72 -14.73
C VAL A 407 -15.36 -8.49 -14.77
N ASN A 408 -15.89 -7.77 -13.78
CA ASN A 408 -17.29 -7.37 -13.73
C ASN A 408 -17.52 -6.17 -14.64
N VAL A 409 -18.45 -6.28 -15.58
CA VAL A 409 -18.83 -5.20 -16.49
C VAL A 409 -20.14 -4.59 -15.97
N ILE A 410 -20.05 -3.38 -15.42
CA ILE A 410 -21.17 -2.67 -14.80
C ILE A 410 -21.74 -1.68 -15.80
N ASN A 411 -23.05 -1.79 -16.08
CA ASN A 411 -23.73 -0.91 -17.01
C ASN A 411 -24.28 0.33 -16.30
N LYS A 412 -23.73 1.51 -16.63
CA LYS A 412 -24.16 2.82 -16.13
C LYS A 412 -25.07 3.59 -17.09
N SER A 413 -25.42 3.02 -18.25
CA SER A 413 -26.21 3.68 -19.31
C SER A 413 -27.62 4.13 -18.90
N LYS A 414 -28.08 3.76 -17.70
CA LYS A 414 -29.37 4.17 -17.12
C LYS A 414 -29.26 4.97 -15.82
N SER A 415 -28.06 5.27 -15.34
CA SER A 415 -27.86 5.86 -14.01
C SER A 415 -28.30 7.32 -13.88
N ASP A 416 -28.87 7.93 -14.92
CA ASP A 416 -29.42 9.30 -14.92
C ASP A 416 -30.88 9.37 -14.41
N ASP A 417 -31.49 8.27 -13.97
CA ASP A 417 -32.70 8.38 -13.14
C ASP A 417 -32.29 8.92 -11.76
N LEU A 418 -32.27 10.24 -11.66
CA LEU A 418 -32.21 11.05 -10.44
C LEU A 418 -33.14 10.46 -9.36
N ILE A 419 -32.61 9.58 -8.53
CA ILE A 419 -33.19 9.33 -7.21
C ILE A 419 -32.87 10.58 -6.38
N PRO A 420 -33.87 11.29 -5.83
CA PRO A 420 -33.60 12.42 -4.96
C PRO A 420 -32.75 11.94 -3.79
N TYR A 421 -31.64 12.64 -3.54
CA TYR A 421 -30.86 12.53 -2.30
C TYR A 421 -31.81 12.71 -1.11
N ASP A 422 -32.14 11.61 -0.43
CA ASP A 422 -32.88 11.63 0.83
C ASP A 422 -31.84 11.76 1.96
N ASN A 423 -31.70 12.97 2.50
CA ASN A 423 -30.68 13.33 3.49
C ASN A 423 -30.93 12.72 4.90
N ASP A 424 -31.91 11.84 5.07
CA ASP A 424 -32.41 11.42 6.40
C ASP A 424 -32.00 9.98 6.81
N LYS A 425 -30.99 9.35 6.18
CA LYS A 425 -30.57 7.97 6.53
C LYS A 425 -29.08 7.74 6.73
N ILE A 426 -28.37 8.72 7.30
CA ILE A 426 -27.06 8.49 7.90
C ILE A 426 -27.28 8.36 9.40
N ASP A 427 -27.56 7.15 9.88
CA ASP A 427 -27.40 6.78 11.30
C ASP A 427 -27.34 5.26 11.57
N ASP A 428 -27.59 4.37 10.59
CA ASP A 428 -27.70 2.92 10.84
C ASP A 428 -26.57 2.05 10.24
N LEU A 429 -25.30 2.46 10.37
CA LEU A 429 -24.16 1.55 10.08
C LEU A 429 -23.06 1.65 11.13
N ILE A 430 -23.35 1.15 12.32
CA ILE A 430 -22.35 0.55 13.21
C ILE A 430 -22.86 -0.85 13.61
N PRO A 431 -22.13 -1.95 13.33
CA PRO A 431 -22.51 -3.25 13.83
C PRO A 431 -21.92 -3.43 15.23
N TYR A 432 -22.74 -3.24 16.27
CA TYR A 432 -22.44 -3.77 17.61
C TYR A 432 -23.15 -5.10 17.79
N ASP A 433 -22.35 -6.16 17.76
CA ASP A 433 -22.70 -7.49 18.23
C ASP A 433 -22.60 -7.49 19.75
N ASN A 434 -23.70 -7.76 20.44
CA ASN A 434 -23.69 -8.05 21.87
C ASN A 434 -24.93 -8.87 22.21
N ASP A 435 -24.80 -10.18 22.06
CA ASP A 435 -25.72 -11.12 22.65
C ASP A 435 -25.06 -11.86 23.83
N LYS A 436 -25.63 -11.58 25.01
CA LYS A 436 -25.89 -12.49 26.14
C LYS A 436 -24.81 -12.71 27.20
N VAL A 437 -25.10 -12.18 28.39
CA VAL A 437 -25.23 -13.01 29.60
C VAL A 437 -26.49 -12.57 30.37
N ASP A 438 -27.41 -13.51 30.52
CA ASP A 438 -28.63 -13.41 31.33
C ASP A 438 -28.36 -13.62 32.84
N ASP A 439 -29.39 -13.25 33.62
CA ASP A 439 -29.78 -13.73 34.95
C ASP A 439 -29.40 -12.94 36.23
N LEU A 440 -30.44 -12.21 36.71
CA LEU A 440 -31.11 -12.33 38.03
C LEU A 440 -30.22 -12.18 39.29
N ILE A 441 -30.50 -11.26 40.23
CA ILE A 441 -31.58 -11.29 41.25
C ILE A 441 -31.70 -9.87 41.91
N PRO A 442 -32.87 -9.47 42.48
CA PRO A 442 -33.21 -8.12 42.96
C PRO A 442 -33.05 -7.93 44.50
N TYR A 443 -33.46 -6.75 45.01
CA TYR A 443 -33.54 -6.23 46.42
C TYR A 443 -32.37 -5.31 46.85
N ASP A 444 -32.52 -4.24 47.63
CA ASP A 444 -33.64 -3.50 48.23
C ASP A 444 -33.12 -2.11 48.67
N ASP A 445 -34.05 -1.22 49.02
CA ASP A 445 -33.90 0.10 49.64
C ASP A 445 -32.74 0.30 50.64
N ASN A 446 -32.06 1.44 50.53
CA ASN A 446 -32.08 2.42 51.62
C ASN A 446 -31.46 3.78 51.27
N ASP A 447 -32.11 4.79 51.81
CA ASP A 447 -31.81 6.22 51.83
C ASP A 447 -30.35 6.57 52.15
N ASN A 448 -29.80 7.57 51.46
CA ASN A 448 -29.60 8.89 52.08
C ASN A 448 -28.93 9.90 51.13
N ASN A 449 -29.62 11.03 50.99
CA ASN A 449 -29.11 12.40 51.01
C ASN A 449 -28.15 12.94 49.93
N ASN A 450 -28.65 14.05 49.38
CA ASN A 450 -27.96 15.27 48.97
C ASN A 450 -27.25 15.31 47.62
N GLY A 451 -27.90 16.04 46.70
CA GLY A 451 -27.33 17.33 46.31
C GLY A 451 -27.23 17.62 44.81
N GLY A 452 -28.15 18.45 44.30
CA GLY A 452 -27.99 19.34 43.13
C GLY A 452 -27.96 18.63 41.77
N GLY A 453 -29.01 18.68 40.93
CA GLY A 453 -29.50 19.88 40.26
C GLY A 453 -28.57 20.20 39.06
N GLY A 454 -28.88 19.96 37.79
CA GLY A 454 -30.16 19.80 37.11
C GLY A 454 -30.49 21.06 36.31
N GLY A 455 -30.23 21.05 35.00
CA GLY A 455 -31.18 21.60 34.02
C GLY A 455 -30.78 22.79 33.13
N SER A 456 -31.12 22.61 31.84
CA SER A 456 -31.55 23.59 30.81
C SER A 456 -30.49 24.51 30.18
N LEU A 457 -30.13 24.31 28.91
CA LEU A 457 -30.83 24.64 27.64
C LEU A 457 -30.71 26.12 27.23
N ASN A 458 -29.86 26.32 26.20
CA ASN A 458 -30.06 27.05 24.95
C ASN A 458 -30.78 28.42 24.91
N PHE A 459 -30.30 29.23 23.94
CA PHE A 459 -30.84 30.49 23.41
C PHE A 459 -30.59 31.74 24.27
N ILE A 460 -29.46 32.42 24.01
CA ILE A 460 -29.30 33.89 23.87
C ILE A 460 -27.80 34.14 23.67
N ALA A 461 -27.33 34.13 22.42
CA ALA A 461 -26.07 34.77 22.04
C ALA A 461 -26.05 35.23 20.57
N LEU A 462 -27.22 35.25 19.90
CA LEU A 462 -27.39 35.73 18.52
C LEU A 462 -27.57 37.26 18.44
N PHE A 463 -27.11 38.01 19.45
CA PHE A 463 -27.24 39.48 19.53
C PHE A 463 -25.91 40.24 19.69
N LEU A 464 -24.76 39.56 19.55
CA LEU A 464 -23.43 40.18 19.68
C LEU A 464 -22.74 40.53 18.34
N LEU A 465 -23.50 40.64 17.23
CA LEU A 465 -22.96 41.01 15.91
C LEU A 465 -23.41 42.40 15.38
N PHE A 466 -23.99 43.26 16.21
CA PHE A 466 -24.40 44.62 15.80
C PHE A 466 -23.96 45.75 16.76
N GLY A 467 -22.88 45.54 17.53
CA GLY A 467 -22.44 46.46 18.59
C GLY A 467 -21.10 47.17 18.38
N THR A 468 -20.46 47.08 17.22
CA THR A 468 -19.19 47.78 16.94
C THR A 468 -19.35 48.90 15.91
N ALA A 469 -20.28 49.79 16.21
CA ALA A 469 -20.31 51.13 15.65
C ALA A 469 -20.92 52.07 16.68
N LEU A 470 -20.11 52.64 17.57
CA LEU A 470 -20.22 54.03 18.05
C LEU A 470 -19.28 54.27 19.25
N LEU A 471 -18.51 55.37 19.12
CA LEU A 471 -17.83 56.14 20.19
C LEU A 471 -16.52 55.53 20.70
N ARG A 472 -15.33 55.88 20.17
CA ARG A 472 -14.70 57.21 19.99
C ARG A 472 -14.41 57.89 21.34
N LYS A 473 -13.10 58.01 21.64
CA LYS A 473 -12.41 58.88 22.61
C LYS A 473 -12.66 58.61 24.10
N ARG A 474 -11.68 57.97 24.75
CA ARG A 474 -10.56 58.69 25.40
C ARG A 474 -9.40 57.74 25.68
#